data_AF-A0A7V3CTF2-F1
#
_entry.id   AF-A0A7V3CTF2-F1
#
_cell.length_a   1.000
_cell.length_b   1.000
_cell.length_c   1.000
_cell.angle_alpha   90.00
_cell.angle_beta   90.00
_cell.angle_gamma   90.00
#
_symmetry.space_group_name_H-M   'P 1'
#
loop_
_entity.id
_entity.type
_entity.pdbx_description
1 polymer ?
#
loop_
_entity_poly.entity_id
_entity_poly.type
_entity_poly.pdbx_seq_one_letter_code
_entity_poly.pdbx_strand_id
1 'polypeptide(L)'
;LRFSPHAEYRKIHKFQFIYAWFFYGLMTLMWATTKDFNQLSRYNKMGLLKTHNTTYRKEFLRLMMYKIFYWTFTIIIPIIFVNLVWWKVLIGFAIMHFTCGLILALIFQPAHVVEMTEFPTPNEETHQMQDDWASHQMKTTANFAPNAKILSWFVGGLNYQVEHHLFPNICHVHYKNIAPIIKETAKEFDLPYHSKKTFLGAVVSHAKLLYQLGQQPKMA
;
A
#
# COMPACT_ATOMS: atom_id res chain seq x y z
N LEU A 1 6.37 6.91 -9.58
CA LEU A 1 5.29 6.10 -10.16
C LEU A 1 4.02 6.93 -10.15
N ARG A 2 3.18 6.79 -11.17
CA ARG A 2 1.90 7.51 -11.30
C ARG A 2 0.77 6.52 -11.02
N PHE A 3 0.10 6.69 -9.89
CA PHE A 3 -0.97 5.80 -9.42
C PHE A 3 -2.38 6.42 -9.48
N SER A 4 -2.49 7.66 -9.98
CA SER A 4 -3.76 8.36 -10.16
C SER A 4 -3.72 9.12 -11.48
N PRO A 5 -4.86 9.28 -12.17
CA PRO A 5 -4.97 10.12 -13.36
C PRO A 5 -4.67 11.60 -13.05
N HIS A 6 -4.85 12.06 -11.82
CA HIS A 6 -4.60 13.45 -11.41
C HIS A 6 -3.12 13.73 -11.07
N ALA A 7 -2.30 12.70 -10.93
CA ALA A 7 -0.87 12.87 -10.66
C ALA A 7 -0.12 13.32 -11.93
N GLU A 8 0.91 14.17 -11.73
CA GLU A 8 1.73 14.75 -12.78
C GLU A 8 2.25 13.68 -13.77
N TYR A 9 2.02 13.92 -15.06
CA TYR A 9 2.56 13.06 -16.11
C TYR A 9 4.01 13.39 -16.43
N ARG A 10 4.86 12.37 -16.51
CA ARG A 10 6.25 12.46 -16.97
C ARG A 10 6.46 11.42 -18.04
N LYS A 11 7.26 11.72 -19.07
CA LYS A 11 7.51 10.81 -20.21
C LYS A 11 7.95 9.40 -19.80
N ILE A 12 8.70 9.29 -18.70
CA ILE A 12 9.13 8.00 -18.15
C ILE A 12 7.95 7.10 -17.75
N HIS A 13 6.81 7.66 -17.35
CA HIS A 13 5.63 6.90 -16.95
C HIS A 13 5.10 5.97 -18.03
N LYS A 14 5.39 6.22 -19.32
CA LYS A 14 5.08 5.30 -20.42
C LYS A 14 5.57 3.87 -20.16
N PHE A 15 6.67 3.71 -19.43
CA PHE A 15 7.26 2.40 -19.12
C PHE A 15 6.99 1.93 -17.68
N GLN A 16 6.15 2.65 -16.91
CA GLN A 16 5.97 2.35 -15.50
C GLN A 16 5.39 0.97 -15.23
N PHE A 17 4.55 0.46 -16.13
CA PHE A 17 4.00 -0.89 -16.02
C PHE A 17 5.09 -1.98 -16.07
N ILE A 18 6.32 -1.65 -16.51
CA ILE A 18 7.49 -2.53 -16.51
C ILE A 18 8.32 -2.30 -15.23
N TYR A 19 8.75 -1.06 -14.98
CA TYR A 19 9.70 -0.79 -13.89
C TYR A 19 9.05 -0.70 -12.50
N ALA A 20 7.71 -0.61 -12.41
CA ALA A 20 7.00 -0.53 -11.13
C ALA A 20 7.31 -1.74 -10.24
N TRP A 21 7.34 -2.95 -10.81
CA TRP A 21 7.60 -4.19 -10.06
C TRP A 21 8.98 -4.21 -9.41
N PHE A 22 9.99 -3.64 -10.08
CA PHE A 22 11.31 -3.47 -9.50
C PHE A 22 11.29 -2.50 -8.31
N PHE A 23 10.67 -1.31 -8.48
CA PHE A 23 10.59 -0.33 -7.38
C PHE A 23 9.71 -0.80 -6.22
N TYR A 24 8.70 -1.63 -6.48
CA TYR A 24 7.92 -2.27 -5.42
C TYR A 24 8.79 -3.16 -4.54
N GLY A 25 9.72 -3.91 -5.12
CA GLY A 25 10.71 -4.66 -4.33
C GLY A 25 11.56 -3.75 -3.44
N LEU A 26 11.91 -2.55 -3.90
CA LEU A 26 12.72 -1.61 -3.11
C LEU A 26 11.97 -0.90 -1.96
N MET A 27 10.65 -1.08 -1.85
CA MET A 27 9.82 -0.34 -0.89
C MET A 27 10.28 -0.48 0.55
N THR A 28 10.52 -1.71 1.02
CA THR A 28 10.90 -1.95 2.42
C THR A 28 12.35 -1.53 2.70
N LEU A 29 13.22 -1.61 1.68
CA LEU A 29 14.58 -1.09 1.76
C LEU A 29 14.60 0.45 1.91
N MET A 30 13.71 1.15 1.20
CA MET A 30 13.53 2.59 1.37
C MET A 30 13.04 2.94 2.79
N TRP A 31 12.21 2.10 3.42
CA TRP A 31 11.77 2.33 4.81
C TRP A 31 12.92 2.09 5.78
N ALA A 32 13.69 1.02 5.58
CA ALA A 32 14.86 0.73 6.38
C ALA A 32 15.89 1.87 6.36
N THR A 33 15.97 2.64 5.27
CA THR A 33 17.02 3.66 5.06
C THR A 33 16.56 5.10 5.23
N THR A 34 15.59 5.57 4.44
CA THR A 34 15.37 7.02 4.22
C THR A 34 13.96 7.49 4.53
N LYS A 35 12.93 6.68 4.22
CA LYS A 35 11.53 7.14 4.27
C LYS A 35 11.12 7.60 5.66
N ASP A 36 11.49 6.87 6.71
CA ASP A 36 11.08 7.19 8.08
C ASP A 36 11.66 8.53 8.57
N PHE A 37 12.90 8.85 8.18
CA PHE A 37 13.51 10.14 8.51
C PHE A 37 12.80 11.30 7.80
N ASN A 38 12.52 11.13 6.51
CA ASN A 38 11.79 12.11 5.72
C ASN A 38 10.37 12.31 6.27
N GLN A 39 9.71 11.22 6.67
CA GLN A 39 8.37 11.23 7.25
C GLN A 39 8.36 11.94 8.61
N LEU A 40 9.33 11.68 9.48
CA LEU A 40 9.47 12.37 10.77
C LEU A 40 9.68 13.88 10.58
N SER A 41 10.55 14.28 9.66
CA SER A 41 10.78 15.69 9.32
C SER A 41 9.49 16.36 8.82
N ARG A 42 8.77 15.70 7.92
CA ARG A 42 7.48 16.19 7.40
C ARG A 42 6.43 16.32 8.51
N TYR A 43 6.28 15.31 9.37
CA TYR A 43 5.31 15.34 10.47
C TYR A 43 5.61 16.44 11.48
N ASN A 44 6.88 16.73 11.73
CA ASN A 44 7.27 17.88 12.55
C ASN A 44 6.86 19.21 11.90
N LYS A 45 7.12 19.38 10.59
CA LYS A 45 6.71 20.58 9.84
C LYS A 45 5.19 20.78 9.82
N MET A 46 4.43 19.69 9.80
CA MET A 46 2.96 19.69 9.87
C MET A 46 2.40 19.86 11.30
N GLY A 47 3.25 19.94 12.33
CA GLY A 47 2.80 20.07 13.72
C GLY A 47 2.21 18.80 14.34
N LEU A 48 2.23 17.65 13.64
CA LEU A 48 1.63 16.39 14.10
C LEU A 48 2.36 15.78 15.30
N LEU A 49 3.62 16.14 15.56
CA LEU A 49 4.30 15.66 16.77
C LEU A 49 3.70 16.28 18.04
N LYS A 50 3.18 17.51 17.95
CA LYS A 50 2.57 18.21 19.08
C LYS A 50 1.23 17.57 19.47
N THR A 51 0.43 17.11 18.49
CA THR A 51 -0.85 16.43 18.75
C THR A 51 -0.65 15.10 19.49
N HIS A 52 0.52 14.48 19.34
CA HIS A 52 0.92 13.27 20.07
C HIS A 52 1.79 13.56 21.32
N ASN A 53 1.86 14.81 21.78
CA ASN A 53 2.62 15.23 22.95
C ASN A 53 4.09 14.74 22.94
N THR A 54 4.75 14.84 21.78
CA THR A 54 6.15 14.43 21.61
C THR A 54 6.97 15.51 20.88
N THR A 55 8.29 15.34 20.87
CA THR A 55 9.23 16.30 20.26
C THR A 55 10.04 15.63 19.15
N TYR A 56 10.49 16.42 18.18
CA TYR A 56 11.33 15.94 17.09
C TYR A 56 12.58 15.21 17.62
N ARG A 57 13.27 15.77 18.62
CA ARG A 57 14.48 15.16 19.19
C ARG A 57 14.19 13.79 19.80
N LYS A 58 13.09 13.66 20.56
CA LYS A 58 12.70 12.39 21.20
C LYS A 58 12.39 11.31 20.17
N GLU A 59 11.56 11.63 19.18
CA GLU A 59 11.20 10.67 18.13
C GLU A 59 12.38 10.35 17.20
N PHE A 60 13.27 11.31 16.95
CA PHE A 60 14.49 11.09 16.18
C PHE A 60 15.45 10.13 16.89
N LEU A 61 15.69 10.32 18.19
CA LEU A 61 16.51 9.40 18.99
C LEU A 61 15.89 8.00 19.05
N ARG A 62 14.56 7.91 19.22
CA ARG A 62 13.82 6.64 19.17
C ARG A 62 13.98 5.96 17.81
N LEU A 63 13.80 6.70 16.72
CA LEU A 63 13.99 6.19 15.36
C LEU A 63 15.42 5.68 15.17
N MET A 64 16.44 6.45 15.55
CA MET A 64 17.84 6.02 15.47
C MET A 64 18.09 4.73 16.23
N MET A 65 17.59 4.63 17.47
CA MET A 65 17.72 3.42 18.28
C MET A 65 17.11 2.20 17.57
N TYR A 66 15.89 2.31 17.02
CA TYR A 66 15.28 1.22 16.25
C TYR A 66 16.06 0.87 14.99
N LYS A 67 16.64 1.87 14.30
CA LYS A 67 17.48 1.62 13.12
C LYS A 67 18.76 0.88 13.50
N ILE A 68 19.47 1.33 14.54
CA ILE A 68 20.69 0.68 15.03
C ILE A 68 20.38 -0.77 15.43
N PHE A 69 19.30 -0.99 16.18
CA PHE A 69 18.86 -2.34 16.54
C PHE A 69 18.57 -3.19 15.31
N TYR A 70 17.80 -2.66 14.36
CA TYR A 70 17.44 -3.35 13.12
C TYR A 70 18.67 -3.74 12.28
N TRP A 71 19.58 -2.80 12.02
CA TRP A 71 20.80 -3.05 11.25
C TRP A 71 21.75 -4.00 11.98
N THR A 72 21.84 -3.90 13.30
CA THR A 72 22.59 -4.86 14.12
C THR A 72 22.03 -6.26 13.99
N PHE A 73 20.72 -6.41 14.13
CA PHE A 73 20.04 -7.69 14.08
C PHE A 73 20.07 -8.35 12.70
N THR A 74 19.86 -7.56 11.64
CA THR A 74 19.70 -8.09 10.27
C THR A 74 21.01 -8.19 9.48
N ILE A 75 22.05 -7.45 9.86
CA ILE A 75 23.33 -7.44 9.14
C ILE A 75 24.50 -7.81 10.06
N ILE A 76 24.70 -7.09 11.17
CA ILE A 76 25.92 -7.26 11.99
C ILE A 76 25.97 -8.66 12.63
N ILE A 77 24.88 -9.09 13.27
CA ILE A 77 24.79 -10.43 13.88
C ILE A 77 25.03 -11.52 12.82
N PRO A 78 24.35 -11.52 11.66
CA PRO A 78 24.63 -12.50 10.63
C PRO A 78 26.07 -12.48 10.11
N ILE A 79 26.72 -11.32 9.97
CA ILE A 79 28.13 -11.24 9.57
C ILE A 79 29.06 -11.89 10.60
N ILE A 80 28.78 -11.74 11.88
CA ILE A 80 29.63 -12.26 12.96
C ILE A 80 29.41 -13.76 13.16
N PHE A 81 28.16 -14.21 13.16
CA PHE A 81 27.80 -15.56 13.61
C PHE A 81 27.56 -16.55 12.47
N VAL A 82 27.25 -16.08 11.26
CA VAL A 82 27.08 -16.96 10.10
C VAL A 82 28.43 -17.08 9.40
N ASN A 83 28.90 -18.32 9.18
CA ASN A 83 30.12 -18.60 8.44
C ASN A 83 29.94 -18.34 6.92
N LEU A 84 29.65 -17.10 6.57
CA LEU A 84 29.50 -16.59 5.21
C LEU A 84 30.35 -15.33 5.06
N VAL A 85 30.85 -15.12 3.85
CA VAL A 85 31.53 -13.86 3.52
C VAL A 85 30.52 -12.71 3.61
N TRP A 86 30.91 -11.58 4.20
CA TRP A 86 30.03 -10.44 4.50
C TRP A 86 29.13 -10.00 3.32
N TRP A 87 29.64 -10.03 2.08
CA TRP A 87 28.85 -9.63 0.91
C TRP A 87 27.69 -10.59 0.61
N LYS A 88 27.79 -11.88 0.97
CA LYS A 88 26.68 -12.83 0.85
C LYS A 88 25.54 -12.47 1.80
N VAL A 89 25.86 -11.95 3.00
CA VAL A 89 24.86 -11.44 3.94
C VAL A 89 24.15 -10.22 3.35
N LEU A 90 24.89 -9.30 2.73
CA LEU A 90 24.28 -8.13 2.08
C LEU A 90 23.37 -8.50 0.90
N ILE A 91 23.76 -9.50 0.10
CA ILE A 91 22.90 -10.04 -0.96
C ILE A 91 21.63 -10.65 -0.35
N GLY A 92 21.75 -11.46 0.70
CA GLY A 92 20.61 -12.02 1.41
C GLY A 92 19.67 -10.94 1.96
N PHE A 93 20.23 -9.89 2.54
CA PHE A 93 19.49 -8.72 3.01
C PHE A 93 18.73 -8.01 1.86
N ALA A 94 19.39 -7.80 0.72
CA ALA A 94 18.76 -7.21 -0.45
C ALA A 94 17.63 -8.08 -1.01
N ILE A 95 17.82 -9.40 -1.11
CA ILE A 95 16.79 -10.34 -1.57
C ILE A 95 15.60 -10.36 -0.60
N MET A 96 15.86 -10.38 0.71
CA MET A 96 14.82 -10.35 1.75
C MET A 96 13.96 -9.09 1.62
N HIS A 97 14.59 -7.91 1.50
CA HIS A 97 13.85 -6.66 1.27
C HIS A 97 13.09 -6.63 -0.05
N PHE A 98 13.73 -7.05 -1.14
CA PHE A 98 13.12 -7.08 -2.45
C PHE A 98 11.87 -7.96 -2.46
N THR A 99 11.98 -9.16 -1.89
CA THR A 99 10.87 -10.12 -1.78
C THR A 99 9.75 -9.57 -0.91
N CYS A 100 10.08 -9.04 0.27
CA CYS A 100 9.09 -8.47 1.19
C CYS A 100 8.38 -7.26 0.58
N GLY A 101 9.11 -6.36 -0.07
CA GLY A 101 8.55 -5.20 -0.76
C GLY A 101 7.61 -5.59 -1.90
N LEU A 102 8.00 -6.59 -2.69
CA LEU A 102 7.17 -7.09 -3.78
C LEU A 102 5.89 -7.76 -3.26
N ILE A 103 5.97 -8.59 -2.22
CA ILE A 103 4.80 -9.22 -1.59
C ILE A 103 3.83 -8.15 -1.07
N LEU A 104 4.33 -7.16 -0.32
CA LEU A 104 3.49 -6.08 0.20
C LEU A 104 2.82 -5.29 -0.93
N ALA A 105 3.54 -4.94 -1.99
CA ALA A 105 2.96 -4.24 -3.12
C ALA A 105 1.89 -5.08 -3.83
N LEU A 106 2.14 -6.37 -4.04
CA LEU A 106 1.18 -7.28 -4.68
C LEU A 106 -0.08 -7.52 -3.85
N ILE A 107 -0.05 -7.30 -2.54
CA ILE A 107 -1.22 -7.38 -1.66
C ILE A 107 -1.97 -6.04 -1.61
N PHE A 108 -1.26 -4.93 -1.40
CA PHE A 108 -1.90 -3.63 -1.15
C PHE A 108 -2.27 -2.85 -2.41
N GLN A 109 -1.48 -2.94 -3.49
CA GLN A 109 -1.76 -2.18 -4.71
C GLN A 109 -3.06 -2.63 -5.40
N PRO A 110 -3.34 -3.94 -5.55
CA PRO A 110 -4.57 -4.38 -6.20
C PRO A 110 -5.87 -4.05 -5.44
N ALA A 111 -5.76 -3.57 -4.19
CA ALA A 111 -6.91 -3.12 -3.41
C ALA A 111 -7.34 -1.68 -3.71
N HIS A 112 -6.48 -0.85 -4.28
CA HIS A 112 -6.74 0.60 -4.44
C HIS A 112 -6.33 1.17 -5.80
N VAL A 113 -5.47 0.48 -6.54
CA VAL A 113 -4.91 0.96 -7.81
C VAL A 113 -5.26 -0.07 -8.89
N VAL A 114 -6.54 -0.20 -9.21
CA VAL A 114 -7.05 -1.12 -10.25
C VAL A 114 -8.09 -0.44 -11.12
N GLU A 115 -8.38 -0.99 -12.30
CA GLU A 115 -9.25 -0.34 -13.32
C GLU A 115 -10.67 0.01 -12.83
N MET A 116 -11.12 -0.64 -11.75
CA MET A 116 -12.46 -0.50 -11.20
C MET A 116 -12.56 0.51 -10.05
N THR A 117 -11.45 0.94 -9.45
CA THR A 117 -11.47 1.93 -8.36
C THR A 117 -11.45 3.34 -8.93
N GLU A 118 -12.21 4.23 -8.29
CA GLU A 118 -12.26 5.65 -8.63
C GLU A 118 -11.16 6.45 -7.94
N PHE A 119 -10.86 7.65 -8.48
CA PHE A 119 -9.86 8.58 -7.94
C PHE A 119 -10.48 9.97 -7.71
N PRO A 120 -11.53 10.08 -6.87
CA PRO A 120 -12.26 11.33 -6.71
C PRO A 120 -11.35 12.43 -6.13
N THR A 121 -11.55 13.67 -6.59
CA THR A 121 -10.85 14.86 -6.10
C THR A 121 -11.79 15.71 -5.24
N PRO A 122 -11.25 16.49 -4.29
CA PRO A 122 -12.06 17.47 -3.56
C PRO A 122 -12.67 18.49 -4.52
N ASN A 123 -13.83 19.03 -4.16
CA ASN A 123 -14.42 20.16 -4.85
C ASN A 123 -13.47 21.38 -4.78
N GLU A 124 -13.33 22.10 -5.88
CA GLU A 124 -12.35 23.20 -6.00
C GLU A 124 -12.67 24.40 -5.10
N GLU A 125 -13.96 24.67 -4.85
CA GLU A 125 -14.42 25.81 -4.06
C GLU A 125 -14.46 25.49 -2.57
N THR A 126 -15.04 24.34 -2.20
CA THR A 126 -15.24 23.97 -0.79
C THR A 126 -14.05 23.25 -0.19
N HIS A 127 -13.13 22.74 -1.03
CA HIS A 127 -12.02 21.87 -0.64
C HIS A 127 -12.46 20.60 0.13
N GLN A 128 -13.71 20.16 -0.07
CA GLN A 128 -14.29 18.97 0.57
C GLN A 128 -14.53 17.86 -0.44
N MET A 129 -14.45 16.61 0.02
CA MET A 129 -14.92 15.47 -0.74
C MET A 129 -16.46 15.49 -0.80
N GLN A 130 -17.02 15.15 -1.96
CA GLN A 130 -18.48 15.11 -2.12
C GLN A 130 -19.12 13.85 -1.53
N ASP A 131 -18.40 12.73 -1.58
CA ASP A 131 -18.89 11.46 -1.03
C ASP A 131 -18.79 11.45 0.50
N ASP A 132 -19.78 10.85 1.15
CA ASP A 132 -19.63 10.43 2.54
C ASP A 132 -18.51 9.37 2.66
N TRP A 133 -18.01 9.18 3.88
CA TRP A 133 -16.88 8.30 4.12
C TRP A 133 -17.12 6.86 3.65
N ALA A 134 -18.31 6.29 3.88
CA ALA A 134 -18.59 4.90 3.53
C ALA A 134 -18.68 4.73 2.00
N SER A 135 -19.42 5.61 1.33
CA SER A 135 -19.49 5.64 -0.13
C SER A 135 -18.11 5.82 -0.77
N HIS A 136 -17.27 6.69 -0.19
CA HIS A 136 -15.90 6.88 -0.63
C HIS A 136 -15.07 5.60 -0.52
N GLN A 137 -15.16 4.87 0.60
CA GLN A 137 -14.46 3.57 0.74
C GLN A 137 -14.93 2.57 -0.32
N MET A 138 -16.23 2.51 -0.62
CA MET A 138 -16.79 1.59 -1.62
C MET A 138 -16.28 1.88 -3.04
N LYS A 139 -16.17 3.15 -3.43
CA LYS A 139 -15.72 3.57 -4.76
C LYS A 139 -14.20 3.44 -4.96
N THR A 140 -13.42 3.62 -3.90
CA THR A 140 -11.95 3.70 -3.96
C THR A 140 -11.22 2.42 -3.53
N THR A 141 -11.98 1.38 -3.15
CA THR A 141 -11.44 0.12 -2.65
C THR A 141 -11.99 -1.06 -3.43
N ALA A 142 -11.14 -2.06 -3.68
CA ALA A 142 -11.49 -3.31 -4.31
C ALA A 142 -11.04 -4.51 -3.46
N ASN A 143 -11.90 -5.51 -3.37
CA ASN A 143 -11.56 -6.83 -2.88
C ASN A 143 -10.91 -7.69 -3.96
N PHE A 144 -10.23 -8.74 -3.55
CA PHE A 144 -9.71 -9.75 -4.47
C PHE A 144 -9.74 -11.14 -3.87
N ALA A 145 -9.87 -12.15 -4.73
CA ALA A 145 -9.77 -13.56 -4.37
C ALA A 145 -10.54 -13.99 -3.09
N PRO A 146 -11.79 -13.57 -2.86
CA PRO A 146 -12.50 -13.82 -1.60
C PRO A 146 -12.66 -15.32 -1.28
N ASN A 147 -12.69 -16.19 -2.29
CA ASN A 147 -12.83 -17.63 -2.08
C ASN A 147 -11.49 -18.36 -1.86
N ALA A 148 -10.36 -17.68 -1.95
CA ALA A 148 -9.03 -18.29 -1.83
C ALA A 148 -8.60 -18.42 -0.36
N LYS A 149 -9.17 -19.40 0.36
CA LYS A 149 -8.96 -19.59 1.81
C LYS A 149 -7.50 -19.54 2.27
N ILE A 150 -6.60 -20.19 1.53
CA ILE A 150 -5.16 -20.22 1.85
C ILE A 150 -4.57 -18.82 1.75
N LEU A 151 -4.86 -18.10 0.65
CA LEU A 151 -4.42 -16.72 0.48
C LEU A 151 -4.99 -15.83 1.58
N SER A 152 -6.30 -15.90 1.84
CA SER A 152 -6.96 -15.10 2.89
C SER A 152 -6.31 -15.28 4.25
N TRP A 153 -5.87 -16.50 4.59
CA TRP A 153 -5.14 -16.77 5.83
C TRP A 153 -3.75 -16.12 5.81
N PHE A 154 -2.96 -16.31 4.76
CA PHE A 154 -1.61 -15.75 4.66
C PHE A 154 -1.59 -14.21 4.65
N VAL A 155 -2.59 -13.57 4.05
CA VAL A 155 -2.70 -12.12 4.00
C VAL A 155 -3.53 -11.53 5.14
N GLY A 156 -3.93 -12.34 6.14
CA GLY A 156 -4.68 -11.85 7.31
C GLY A 156 -5.99 -11.15 6.94
N GLY A 157 -6.69 -11.63 5.91
CA GLY A 157 -7.94 -11.05 5.41
C GLY A 157 -7.80 -9.75 4.61
N LEU A 158 -6.58 -9.28 4.30
CA LEU A 158 -6.33 -8.09 3.45
C LEU A 158 -6.81 -8.24 1.99
N ASN A 159 -7.41 -9.37 1.63
CA ASN A 159 -8.11 -9.57 0.37
C ASN A 159 -9.58 -9.11 0.43
N TYR A 160 -10.06 -8.78 1.63
CA TYR A 160 -11.36 -8.17 1.99
C TYR A 160 -11.14 -6.73 2.49
N GLN A 161 -10.62 -5.86 1.62
CA GLN A 161 -10.28 -4.48 1.95
C GLN A 161 -11.51 -3.58 2.14
N VAL A 162 -12.59 -3.84 1.41
CA VAL A 162 -13.85 -3.12 1.62
C VAL A 162 -14.33 -3.31 3.05
N GLU A 163 -14.33 -4.54 3.54
CA GLU A 163 -14.71 -4.90 4.91
C GLU A 163 -13.72 -4.28 5.92
N HIS A 164 -12.42 -4.33 5.63
CA HIS A 164 -11.39 -3.76 6.48
C HIS A 164 -11.56 -2.24 6.69
N HIS A 165 -11.83 -1.50 5.61
CA HIS A 165 -12.00 -0.05 5.70
C HIS A 165 -13.33 0.34 6.33
N LEU A 166 -14.42 -0.36 6.02
CA LEU A 166 -15.73 -0.08 6.63
C LEU A 166 -15.79 -0.48 8.11
N PHE A 167 -15.08 -1.54 8.51
CA PHE A 167 -15.14 -2.10 9.86
C PHE A 167 -13.74 -2.42 10.41
N PRO A 168 -12.88 -1.40 10.61
CA PRO A 168 -11.48 -1.59 11.03
C PRO A 168 -11.35 -2.21 12.43
N ASN A 169 -12.41 -2.13 13.25
CA ASN A 169 -12.45 -2.68 14.60
C ASN A 169 -12.99 -4.13 14.64
N ILE A 170 -13.41 -4.70 13.51
CA ILE A 170 -13.85 -6.09 13.42
C ILE A 170 -12.66 -6.98 13.03
N CYS A 171 -12.51 -8.11 13.74
CA CYS A 171 -11.47 -9.08 13.43
C CYS A 171 -11.64 -9.66 12.02
N HIS A 172 -10.54 -9.75 11.27
CA HIS A 172 -10.52 -10.17 9.87
C HIS A 172 -11.12 -11.56 9.60
N VAL A 173 -11.20 -12.43 10.62
CA VAL A 173 -11.86 -13.74 10.53
C VAL A 173 -13.34 -13.64 10.19
N HIS A 174 -13.98 -12.51 10.48
CA HIS A 174 -15.40 -12.27 10.21
C HIS A 174 -15.64 -11.65 8.82
N TYR A 175 -14.63 -11.12 8.14
CA TYR A 175 -14.79 -10.38 6.88
C TYR A 175 -15.49 -11.23 5.82
N LYS A 176 -15.17 -12.52 5.72
CA LYS A 176 -15.84 -13.44 4.79
C LYS A 176 -17.36 -13.50 4.99
N ASN A 177 -17.81 -13.48 6.25
CA ASN A 177 -19.22 -13.59 6.59
C ASN A 177 -19.95 -12.24 6.46
N ILE A 178 -19.22 -11.13 6.63
CA ILE A 178 -19.76 -9.78 6.51
C ILE A 178 -19.83 -9.34 5.04
N ALA A 179 -18.91 -9.79 4.19
CA ALA A 179 -18.85 -9.47 2.76
C ALA A 179 -20.19 -9.60 2.01
N PRO A 180 -20.98 -10.69 2.14
CA PRO A 180 -22.29 -10.77 1.49
C PRO A 180 -23.28 -9.72 1.99
N ILE A 181 -23.26 -9.38 3.28
CA ILE A 181 -24.12 -8.35 3.88
C ILE A 181 -23.77 -6.98 3.29
N ILE A 182 -22.49 -6.61 3.29
CA ILE A 182 -22.03 -5.34 2.69
C ILE A 182 -22.40 -5.27 1.21
N LYS A 183 -22.23 -6.38 0.47
CA LYS A 183 -22.57 -6.42 -0.94
C LYS A 183 -24.07 -6.22 -1.20
N GLU A 184 -24.93 -6.76 -0.34
CA GLU A 184 -26.37 -6.56 -0.40
C GLU A 184 -26.73 -5.11 -0.08
N THR A 185 -26.21 -4.56 1.01
CA THR A 185 -26.40 -3.14 1.37
C THR A 185 -25.88 -2.20 0.28
N ALA A 186 -24.71 -2.47 -0.31
CA ALA A 186 -24.21 -1.66 -1.42
C ALA A 186 -25.20 -1.60 -2.59
N LYS A 187 -25.88 -2.71 -2.89
CA LYS A 187 -26.93 -2.74 -3.92
C LYS A 187 -28.16 -1.92 -3.54
N GLU A 188 -28.56 -1.91 -2.27
CA GLU A 188 -29.69 -1.10 -1.79
C GLU A 188 -29.44 0.41 -1.93
N PHE A 189 -28.19 0.84 -1.75
CA PHE A 189 -27.77 2.24 -1.82
C PHE A 189 -27.17 2.66 -3.17
N ASP A 190 -27.27 1.80 -4.20
CA ASP A 190 -26.70 2.03 -5.54
C ASP A 190 -25.18 2.35 -5.52
N LEU A 191 -24.45 1.68 -4.62
CA LEU A 191 -23.00 1.78 -4.46
C LEU A 191 -22.27 0.60 -5.10
N PRO A 192 -21.05 0.81 -5.64
CA PRO A 192 -20.28 -0.28 -6.20
C PRO A 192 -19.74 -1.21 -5.11
N TYR A 193 -19.75 -2.52 -5.36
CA TYR A 193 -18.99 -3.51 -4.58
C TYR A 193 -17.92 -4.16 -5.45
N HIS A 194 -16.74 -3.55 -5.44
CA HIS A 194 -15.62 -3.94 -6.28
C HIS A 194 -14.94 -5.22 -5.76
N SER A 195 -14.98 -6.31 -6.53
CA SER A 195 -14.21 -7.52 -6.22
C SER A 195 -13.70 -8.26 -7.46
N LYS A 196 -12.40 -8.60 -7.48
CA LYS A 196 -11.80 -9.51 -8.48
C LYS A 196 -11.87 -10.96 -7.99
N LYS A 197 -12.30 -11.87 -8.87
CA LYS A 197 -12.45 -13.29 -8.53
C LYS A 197 -11.16 -13.98 -8.10
N THR A 198 -10.02 -13.60 -8.69
CA THR A 198 -8.71 -14.23 -8.46
C THR A 198 -7.64 -13.19 -8.15
N PHE A 199 -6.59 -13.62 -7.45
CA PHE A 199 -5.46 -12.76 -7.10
C PHE A 199 -4.72 -12.30 -8.36
N LEU A 200 -4.42 -13.24 -9.27
CA LEU A 200 -3.80 -12.92 -10.56
C LEU A 200 -4.65 -11.93 -11.37
N GLY A 201 -5.98 -12.07 -11.36
CA GLY A 201 -6.87 -11.11 -12.02
C GLY A 201 -6.77 -9.70 -11.44
N ALA A 202 -6.56 -9.57 -10.12
CA ALA A 202 -6.33 -8.30 -9.46
C ALA A 202 -4.97 -7.69 -9.84
N VAL A 203 -3.90 -8.49 -9.83
CA VAL A 203 -2.56 -8.07 -10.26
C VAL A 203 -2.54 -7.64 -11.73
N VAL A 204 -3.23 -8.38 -12.61
CA VAL A 204 -3.36 -8.00 -14.03
C VAL A 204 -4.13 -6.69 -14.18
N SER A 205 -5.20 -6.48 -13.41
CA SER A 205 -5.94 -5.22 -13.45
C SER A 205 -5.10 -4.03 -12.97
N HIS A 206 -4.28 -4.25 -11.95
CA HIS A 206 -3.29 -3.26 -11.50
C HIS A 206 -2.26 -2.95 -12.60
N ALA A 207 -1.70 -3.97 -13.25
CA ALA A 207 -0.76 -3.81 -14.36
C ALA A 207 -1.37 -3.02 -15.54
N LYS A 208 -2.63 -3.31 -15.88
CA LYS A 208 -3.38 -2.59 -16.92
C LYS A 208 -3.59 -1.13 -16.55
N LEU A 209 -3.97 -0.83 -15.31
CA LEU A 209 -4.11 0.55 -14.87
C LEU A 209 -2.76 1.29 -14.92
N LEU A 210 -1.66 0.67 -14.48
CA LEU A 210 -0.32 1.27 -14.60
C LEU A 210 0.05 1.60 -16.04
N TYR A 211 -0.32 0.72 -16.99
CA TYR A 211 -0.14 0.97 -18.42
C TYR A 211 -0.99 2.16 -18.88
N GLN A 212 -2.29 2.18 -18.55
CA GLN A 212 -3.21 3.28 -18.90
C GLN A 212 -2.73 4.63 -18.33
N LEU A 213 -2.32 4.65 -17.07
CA LEU A 213 -1.73 5.83 -16.41
C LEU A 213 -0.35 6.18 -16.97
N GLY A 214 0.33 5.26 -17.67
CA GLY A 214 1.58 5.53 -18.37
C GLY A 214 1.39 6.24 -19.71
N GLN A 215 0.18 6.20 -20.26
CA GLN A 215 -0.12 6.87 -21.52
C GLN A 215 -0.26 8.37 -21.32
N GLN A 216 0.11 9.13 -22.36
CA GLN A 216 -0.07 10.57 -22.37
C GLN A 216 -1.55 10.89 -22.17
N PRO A 217 -1.91 11.76 -21.22
CA PRO A 217 -3.29 12.21 -21.06
C PRO A 217 -3.77 12.79 -22.39
N LYS A 218 -4.96 12.38 -22.84
CA LYS A 218 -5.61 13.09 -23.95
C LYS A 218 -5.83 14.52 -23.45
N MET A 219 -5.37 15.52 -24.21
CA MET A 219 -5.76 16.91 -23.94
C MET A 219 -7.28 16.95 -24.04
N ALA A 220 -7.94 17.30 -22.93
CA ALA A 220 -9.37 17.56 -22.89
C ALA A 220 -9.64 18.92 -23.56
#